data_AF-A0A9P7BYF7-F1
#
_entry.id   AF-A0A9P7BYF7-F1
#
_cell.length_a   1.000
_cell.length_b   1.000
_cell.length_c   1.000
_cell.angle_alpha   90.00
_cell.angle_beta   90.00
_cell.angle_gamma   90.00
#
_symmetry.space_group_name_H-M   'P 1'
#
loop_
_entity.id
_entity.type
_entity.pdbx_description
1 polymer ?
#
loop_
_entity_poly.entity_id
_entity_poly.type
_entity_poly.pdbx_seq_one_letter_code
_entity_poly.pdbx_strand_id
1 'polypeptide(L)' 'MDDVAVLQYTGGTTGVPKGAMLSHRNLTANVLQTEAVAQPVVHDLANSQLTIISALPLYHVFAMTVCGLRR' A
#
# COMPACT_ATOMS: atom_id res chain seq x y z
N MET A 1 -17.56 -3.03 -3.02
CA MET A 1 -16.23 -3.71 -3.05
C MET A 1 -15.51 -3.48 -4.36
N ASP A 2 -16.22 -3.46 -5.48
CA ASP A 2 -15.64 -3.15 -6.81
C ASP A 2 -15.65 -1.65 -7.15
N ASP A 3 -16.30 -0.82 -6.32
CA ASP A 3 -16.25 0.64 -6.44
C ASP A 3 -14.81 1.14 -6.34
N VAL A 4 -14.50 2.16 -7.14
CA VAL A 4 -13.20 2.82 -7.13
C VAL A 4 -13.00 3.54 -5.80
N ALA A 5 -11.93 3.18 -5.10
CA ALA A 5 -11.53 3.79 -3.83
C ALA A 5 -10.48 4.90 -4.03
N VAL A 6 -9.51 4.68 -4.94
CA VAL A 6 -8.38 5.60 -5.16
C VAL A 6 -8.03 5.69 -6.65
N LEU A 7 -7.66 6.89 -7.09
CA LEU A 7 -7.04 7.15 -8.40
C LEU A 7 -5.56 7.44 -8.22
N GLN A 8 -4.71 6.46 -8.55
CA GLN A 8 -3.27 6.57 -8.37
C GLN A 8 -2.59 6.99 -9.67
N TYR A 9 -2.03 8.20 -9.72
CA TYR A 9 -1.30 8.64 -10.90
C TYR A 9 0.09 8.02 -10.97
N THR A 10 0.46 7.60 -12.18
CA THR A 10 1.78 7.02 -12.49
C THR A 10 2.70 8.07 -13.10
N GLY A 11 4.02 7.91 -12.91
CA GLY A 11 5.03 8.86 -13.40
C GLY A 11 5.13 8.99 -14.93
N GLY A 12 4.45 8.12 -15.71
CA GLY A 12 4.35 8.28 -17.15
C GLY A 12 5.68 8.12 -17.90
N THR A 13 6.39 7.00 -17.74
CA THR A 13 7.68 6.76 -18.41
C THR A 13 7.60 6.71 -19.94
N THR A 14 6.41 6.59 -20.51
CA THR A 14 6.16 6.55 -21.97
C THR A 14 5.24 7.68 -22.45
N GLY A 15 5.19 8.81 -21.74
CA GLY A 15 4.40 9.99 -22.15
C GLY A 15 3.53 10.54 -21.02
N VAL A 16 2.27 10.87 -21.33
CA VAL A 16 1.37 11.55 -20.38
C VAL A 16 1.07 10.67 -19.16
N PRO A 17 1.18 11.19 -17.92
CA PRO A 17 0.76 10.51 -16.70
C PRO A 17 -0.67 9.98 -16.77
N LYS A 18 -0.87 8.76 -16.26
CA LYS A 18 -2.18 8.08 -16.26
C LYS A 18 -2.59 7.71 -14.85
N GLY A 19 -3.87 7.86 -14.54
CA GLY A 19 -4.49 7.40 -13.30
C GLY A 19 -4.85 5.92 -13.39
N ALA A 20 -4.39 5.14 -12.41
CA ALA A 20 -4.84 3.78 -12.16
C ALA A 20 -6.03 3.80 -11.19
N MET A 21 -7.15 3.21 -11.60
CA MET A 21 -8.33 3.06 -10.74
C MET A 21 -8.17 1.82 -9.86
N LEU A 22 -8.10 2.02 -8.55
CA LEU A 22 -8.01 0.94 -7.59
C LEU A 22 -9.32 0.82 -6.83
N SER A 23 -9.97 -0.34 -6.95
CA SER A 23 -11.16 -0.64 -6.15
C SER A 23 -10.80 -0.97 -4.70
N HIS A 24 -11.80 -0.93 -3.82
CA HIS A 24 -11.64 -1.41 -2.43
C HIS A 24 -11.10 -2.84 -2.38
N ARG A 25 -11.58 -3.72 -3.28
CA ARG A 25 -11.10 -5.10 -3.39
C ARG A 25 -9.62 -5.17 -3.77
N ASN A 26 -9.16 -4.32 -4.70
CA ASN A 26 -7.74 -4.30 -5.09
C ASN A 26 -6.84 -3.90 -3.92
N LEU A 27 -7.20 -2.83 -3.20
CA LEU A 27 -6.43 -2.35 -2.05
C LEU A 27 -6.39 -3.40 -0.94
N THR A 28 -7.53 -3.98 -0.61
CA THR A 28 -7.62 -5.01 0.44
C THR A 28 -6.78 -6.24 0.09
N ALA A 29 -6.87 -6.73 -1.15
CA ALA A 29 -6.06 -7.86 -1.61
C ALA A 29 -4.55 -7.54 -1.51
N ASN A 30 -4.14 -6.33 -1.92
CA ASN A 30 -2.74 -5.92 -1.85
C ASN A 30 -2.22 -5.82 -0.41
N VAL A 31 -3.00 -5.27 0.52
CA VAL A 31 -2.63 -5.19 1.94
C VAL A 31 -2.45 -6.59 2.52
N LEU A 32 -3.43 -7.48 2.33
CA LEU A 32 -3.38 -8.86 2.85
C LEU A 32 -2.20 -9.66 2.27
N GLN A 33 -1.92 -9.49 0.98
CA GLN A 33 -0.74 -10.11 0.35
C GLN A 33 0.57 -9.58 0.95
N THR A 34 0.66 -8.27 1.17
CA THR A 34 1.85 -7.67 1.77
C THR A 34 2.02 -8.10 3.23
N GLU A 35 0.93 -8.34 3.95
CA GLU A 35 0.92 -8.93 5.30
C GLU A 35 1.43 -10.36 5.33
N ALA A 36 0.94 -11.21 4.43
CA ALA A 36 1.41 -12.58 4.32
C ALA A 36 2.92 -12.65 3.98
N VAL A 37 3.42 -11.73 3.15
CA VAL A 37 4.85 -11.68 2.80
C VAL A 37 5.71 -11.13 3.96
N ALA A 38 5.21 -10.15 4.71
CA ALA A 38 5.95 -9.56 5.82
C ALA A 38 5.96 -10.45 7.07
N GLN A 39 4.93 -11.31 7.23
CA GLN A 39 4.71 -12.19 8.38
C GLN A 39 5.98 -12.84 8.94
N PRO A 40 6.86 -13.49 8.15
CA PRO A 40 8.07 -14.13 8.67
C PRO A 40 9.03 -13.17 9.39
N VAL A 41 9.06 -11.90 8.98
CA VAL A 41 9.94 -10.87 9.56
C VAL A 41 9.29 -10.20 10.76
N VAL A 42 7.97 -10.00 10.71
CA VAL A 42 7.22 -9.35 11.81
C VAL A 42 6.79 -10.32 12.90
N HIS A 43 6.84 -11.64 12.67
CA HIS A 43 6.46 -12.66 13.64
C HIS A 43 7.29 -12.55 14.93
N ASP A 44 8.59 -12.35 14.80
CA ASP A 44 9.51 -12.18 15.94
C ASP A 44 9.30 -10.86 16.68
N LEU A 45 8.54 -9.93 16.09
CA LEU A 45 8.19 -8.63 16.63
C LEU A 45 6.72 -8.56 17.10
N ALA A 46 5.99 -9.68 17.08
CA ALA A 46 4.54 -9.71 17.33
C ALA A 46 4.12 -9.18 18.72
N ASN A 47 5.01 -9.25 19.71
CA ASN A 47 4.77 -8.74 21.07
C ASN A 47 5.38 -7.36 21.32
N SER A 48 5.98 -6.75 20.30
CA SER A 48 6.64 -5.44 20.38
C SER A 48 5.76 -4.38 19.73
N GLN A 49 5.81 -3.15 20.25
CA GLN A 49 5.17 -2.02 19.58
C GLN A 49 5.91 -1.72 18.27
N LEU A 50 5.28 -2.02 17.14
CA LEU A 50 5.80 -1.71 15.82
C LEU A 50 5.66 -0.20 15.55
N THR A 51 6.78 0.45 15.22
CA THR A 51 6.79 1.85 14.79
C THR A 51 7.25 1.91 13.34
N ILE A 52 6.36 2.38 12.45
CA ILE A 52 6.65 2.54 11.03
C ILE A 52 6.98 4.01 10.76
N ILE A 53 8.20 4.28 10.27
CA ILE A 53 8.61 5.63 9.86
C ILE A 53 8.32 5.79 8.37
N SER A 54 7.37 6.67 8.02
CA SER A 54 7.07 6.99 6.63
C SER A 54 8.01 8.08 6.10
N ALA A 55 9.16 7.69 5.56
CA ALA A 55 10.10 8.60 4.91
C ALA A 55 9.63 9.04 3.50
N LEU A 56 8.61 8.37 2.96
CA LEU A 56 8.07 8.63 1.63
C LEU A 56 6.71 9.33 1.72
N PRO A 57 6.34 10.15 0.71
CA PRO A 57 5.04 10.80 0.68
C PRO A 57 3.90 9.79 0.52
N LEU A 58 2.80 9.97 1.27
CA LEU A 58 1.65 9.05 1.25
C LEU A 58 0.91 9.00 -0.08
N TYR A 59 1.09 9.97 -0.96
CA TYR A 59 0.56 9.90 -2.33
C TYR A 59 1.32 8.90 -3.21
N HIS A 60 2.49 8.40 -2.78
CA HIS A 60 3.21 7.36 -3.50
C HIS A 60 2.63 5.99 -3.13
N VAL A 61 2.30 5.16 -4.13
CA VAL A 61 1.58 3.89 -3.93
C VAL A 61 2.23 2.97 -2.89
N PHE A 62 3.57 2.91 -2.85
CA PHE A 62 4.29 2.14 -1.85
C PHE A 62 4.06 2.65 -0.42
N ALA A 63 4.17 3.97 -0.19
CA ALA A 63 3.99 4.56 1.13
C ALA A 63 2.53 4.46 1.59
N MET A 64 1.58 4.63 0.65
CA MET A 64 0.16 4.40 0.91
C MET A 64 -0.08 2.97 1.42
N THR A 65 0.40 1.96 0.70
CA THR A 65 0.21 0.56 1.09
C THR A 65 0.88 0.21 2.42
N VAL A 66 2.15 0.59 2.60
CA VAL A 66 2.96 0.13 3.74
C VAL A 66 2.71 0.94 5.01
N CYS A 67 2.49 2.25 4.89
CA CYS A 67 2.39 3.16 6.03
C CYS A 67 0.96 3.69 6.26
N GLY A 68 0.15 3.82 5.20
CA GLY A 68 -1.17 4.44 5.28
C GLY A 68 -2.34 3.47 5.45
N LEU A 69 -2.20 2.24 4.96
CA LEU A 69 -3.28 1.24 4.93
C LEU A 69 -3.08 0.07 5.91
N ARG A 70 -1.89 -0.05 6.50
CA ARG A 70 -1.63 -1.04 7.55
C ARG A 70 -2.04 -0.51 8.92
N ARG A 71 -2.57 -1.41 9.75
CA ARG A 71 -2.88 -1.16 11.16
C ARG A 71 -1.66 -1.23 12.04
#